data_AF-A0A2P6N2J1-F1
#
_entry.id   AF-A0A2P6N2J1-F1
#
_cell.length_a   1.000
_cell.length_b   1.000
_cell.length_c   1.000
_cell.angle_alpha   90.00
_cell.angle_beta   90.00
_cell.angle_gamma   90.00
#
_symmetry.space_group_name_H-M   'P 1'
#
loop_
_entity.id
_entity.type
_entity.pdbx_description
1 polymer ?
#
loop_
_entity_poly.entity_id
_entity_poly.type
_entity_poly.pdbx_seq_one_letter_code
_entity_poly.pdbx_strand_id
1 'polypeptide(L)'
;MGFTEYVAGFSDRVAVQSVDGDRILIAQRDFQPGEEIFSESPVLHTSHRIAQSSPPSPLYGFALDWQRLVSLYVHLRNQPNEEGADLLEVLSTDGVTGKMAQEVDPERKPFYREEAEQWCKDYIKKSNKSKNKKSKNQKDTVKYRPKVEDIERLIQQFETNCHSRSADPDPSAGDIVKKVWSVAGGIDDEPFMSPQCIGSSPTGRYKHHSKVYSDIQLSLRCIRTIKQGESVTISYHDQEMMSNDDRSQLIKRRGFNCRCPLCSGEIPDYARAMHCPSCEPASKGYISPRSGSWSCYVCSRKFSVEEAQKAEKKEEEMRGESQDKLEDGKVPFIALISQIVKFYRQRLQSLDPRSFCLASLVVELQSNVNNLCSPLHVSHGILYDTVKTLVFEMTPTLRALCGEDSTYLLLFYLLGSTFLLFRLNPDDPLLSDVRGASEEVRHLMYWMSQEGGQRKEQRDKDVGEWAQQIWKRHLQIFCP
;
A
#
# COMPACT_ATOMS: atom_id res chain seq x y z
N MET A 1 21.33 20.76 7.40
CA MET A 1 21.89 19.40 7.42
C MET A 1 21.65 18.76 6.06
N GLY A 2 22.67 18.32 5.34
CA GLY A 2 22.50 17.62 4.05
C GLY A 2 22.00 16.17 4.23
N PHE A 3 21.40 15.57 3.19
CA PHE A 3 20.95 14.17 3.26
C PHE A 3 22.10 13.19 3.59
N THR A 4 23.31 13.45 3.12
CA THR A 4 24.50 12.66 3.48
C THR A 4 24.82 12.75 4.97
N GLU A 5 24.63 13.91 5.60
CA GLU A 5 24.81 14.08 7.05
C GLU A 5 23.71 13.35 7.83
N TYR A 6 22.49 13.33 7.29
CA TYR A 6 21.38 12.58 7.87
C TYR A 6 21.67 11.07 7.94
N VAL A 7 22.15 10.50 6.83
CA VAL A 7 22.46 9.07 6.73
C VAL A 7 23.77 8.70 7.42
N ALA A 8 24.59 9.68 7.84
CA ALA A 8 25.89 9.43 8.48
C ALA A 8 25.78 8.56 9.75
N GLY A 9 24.67 8.68 10.50
CA GLY A 9 24.38 7.84 11.67
C GLY A 9 24.18 6.35 11.35
N PHE A 10 24.01 6.01 10.07
CA PHE A 10 23.80 4.64 9.56
C PHE A 10 24.89 4.23 8.56
N SER A 11 26.03 4.93 8.55
CA SER A 11 27.10 4.75 7.55
C SER A 11 27.76 3.37 7.56
N ASP A 12 27.65 2.61 8.65
CA ASP A 12 28.08 1.20 8.74
C ASP A 12 27.11 0.24 8.03
N ARG A 13 25.89 0.69 7.74
CA ARG A 13 24.80 -0.11 7.17
C ARG A 13 24.47 0.31 5.75
N VAL A 14 24.40 1.60 5.49
CA VAL A 14 24.01 2.18 4.20
C VAL A 14 24.82 3.42 3.87
N ALA A 15 25.01 3.68 2.58
CA ALA A 15 25.62 4.90 2.08
C ALA A 15 24.77 5.51 0.96
N VAL A 16 24.88 6.82 0.79
CA VAL A 16 24.25 7.52 -0.33
C VAL A 16 25.23 7.59 -1.48
N GLN A 17 24.83 7.09 -2.65
CA GLN A 17 25.59 7.19 -3.88
C GLN A 17 24.81 8.01 -4.92
N SER A 18 25.52 8.77 -5.75
CA SER A 18 24.93 9.41 -6.92
C SER A 18 25.13 8.57 -8.17
N VAL A 19 24.05 8.25 -8.89
CA VAL A 19 24.05 7.51 -10.16
C VAL A 19 23.19 8.29 -11.14
N ASP A 20 23.77 8.70 -12.27
CA ASP A 20 23.11 9.51 -13.30
C ASP A 20 22.44 10.81 -12.80
N GLY A 21 22.95 11.36 -11.70
CA GLY A 21 22.40 12.56 -11.03
C GLY A 21 21.35 12.26 -9.97
N ASP A 22 20.84 11.02 -9.90
CA ASP A 22 19.93 10.57 -8.86
C ASP A 22 20.70 10.10 -7.62
N ARG A 23 20.09 10.24 -6.44
CA ARG A 23 20.64 9.75 -5.18
C ARG A 23 20.01 8.41 -4.86
N ILE A 24 20.82 7.39 -4.69
CA ILE A 24 20.40 6.04 -4.29
C ILE A 24 21.03 5.65 -2.96
N LEU A 25 20.32 4.81 -2.22
CA LEU A 25 20.83 4.22 -1.00
C LEU A 25 21.48 2.86 -1.34
N ILE A 26 22.72 2.65 -0.91
CA ILE A 26 23.50 1.44 -1.18
C ILE A 26 23.81 0.71 0.12
N ALA A 27 23.58 -0.59 0.15
CA ALA A 27 23.94 -1.44 1.28
C ALA A 27 25.46 -1.50 1.48
N GLN A 28 25.94 -1.20 2.69
CA GLN A 28 27.37 -1.28 3.06
C GLN A 28 27.77 -2.65 3.60
N ARG A 29 26.81 -3.52 3.86
CA ARG A 29 26.99 -4.92 4.25
C ARG A 29 25.88 -5.78 3.66
N ASP A 30 26.04 -7.09 3.71
CA ASP A 30 24.95 -8.01 3.45
C ASP A 30 23.86 -7.85 4.53
N PHE A 31 22.60 -7.80 4.11
CA PHE A 31 21.44 -7.87 4.99
C PHE A 31 20.73 -9.20 4.77
N GLN A 32 20.48 -9.93 5.85
CA GLN A 32 19.53 -11.03 5.81
C GLN A 32 18.13 -10.50 5.90
N PRO A 33 17.16 -11.14 5.24
CA PRO A 33 15.78 -10.71 5.34
C PRO A 33 15.34 -10.50 6.82
N GLY A 34 14.41 -9.60 7.10
CA GLY A 34 13.94 -9.19 8.42
C GLY A 34 14.85 -8.28 9.23
N GLU A 35 16.13 -8.21 8.86
CA GLU A 35 17.06 -7.30 9.49
C GLU A 35 16.62 -5.84 9.32
N GLU A 36 16.77 -5.06 10.39
CA GLU A 36 16.56 -3.63 10.35
C GLU A 36 17.77 -2.94 9.69
N ILE A 37 17.49 -2.25 8.59
CA ILE A 37 18.44 -1.41 7.88
C ILE A 37 18.67 -0.15 8.73
N PHE A 38 17.63 0.63 9.00
CA PHE A 38 17.68 1.75 9.96
C PHE A 38 16.32 2.02 10.57
N SER A 39 16.30 2.76 11.68
CA SER A 39 15.07 3.24 12.29
C SER A 39 15.19 4.72 12.65
N GLU A 40 14.11 5.47 12.42
CA GLU A 40 14.07 6.92 12.60
C GLU A 40 12.75 7.37 13.22
N SER A 41 12.78 8.49 13.94
CA SER A 41 11.57 9.15 14.39
C SER A 41 11.06 10.10 13.30
N PRO A 42 9.74 10.15 13.05
CA PRO A 42 9.19 11.03 12.03
C PRO A 42 9.45 12.50 12.37
N VAL A 43 9.90 13.28 11.39
CA VAL A 43 10.17 14.74 11.55
C VAL A 43 8.89 15.48 11.96
N LEU A 44 7.76 15.13 11.34
CA LEU A 44 6.43 15.61 11.68
C LEU A 44 5.49 14.43 11.79
N HIS A 45 4.62 14.42 12.81
CA HIS A 45 3.70 13.32 13.01
C HIS A 45 2.33 13.79 13.52
N THR A 46 1.25 13.22 12.99
CA THR A 46 -0.12 13.65 13.29
C THR A 46 -0.50 13.37 14.74
N SER A 47 0.08 12.35 15.38
CA SER A 47 -0.15 12.09 16.82
C SER A 47 0.44 13.17 17.72
N HIS A 48 1.30 14.07 17.20
CA HIS A 48 1.88 15.15 17.99
C HIS A 48 0.78 16.01 18.61
N ARG A 49 0.94 16.37 19.88
CA ARG A 49 -0.14 17.00 20.65
C ARG A 49 -0.61 18.31 20.03
N ILE A 50 0.34 19.10 19.50
CA ILE A 50 0.04 20.36 18.83
C ILE A 50 -0.74 20.11 17.53
N ALA A 51 -0.36 19.08 16.76
CA ALA A 51 -1.08 18.66 15.56
C ALA A 51 -2.53 18.27 15.89
N GLN A 52 -2.73 17.42 16.91
CA GLN A 52 -4.07 17.01 17.39
C GLN A 52 -4.89 18.17 17.97
N SER A 53 -4.26 19.18 18.55
CA SER A 53 -4.95 20.36 19.09
C SER A 53 -5.44 21.32 18.01
N SER A 54 -5.02 21.14 16.76
CA SER A 54 -5.39 21.98 15.62
C SER A 54 -6.51 21.30 14.84
N PRO A 55 -7.78 21.69 15.02
CA PRO A 55 -8.88 21.06 14.29
C PRO A 55 -8.73 21.35 12.79
N PRO A 56 -8.76 20.31 11.93
CA PRO A 56 -8.74 20.53 10.49
C PRO A 56 -10.03 21.22 10.05
N SER A 57 -9.97 21.96 8.94
CA SER A 57 -11.10 22.63 8.33
C SER A 57 -11.48 21.91 7.03
N PRO A 58 -12.78 21.67 6.78
CA PRO A 58 -13.24 21.15 5.50
C PRO A 58 -13.17 22.19 4.37
N LEU A 59 -12.79 23.43 4.67
CA LEU A 59 -12.67 24.51 3.68
C LEU A 59 -11.39 24.43 2.85
N TYR A 60 -10.42 23.61 3.27
CA TYR A 60 -9.20 23.39 2.52
C TYR A 60 -9.33 22.09 1.72
N GLY A 61 -8.92 22.11 0.46
CA GLY A 61 -8.97 20.98 -0.47
C GLY A 61 -7.92 19.91 -0.21
N PHE A 62 -6.92 20.15 0.65
CA PHE A 62 -5.88 19.16 0.98
C PHE A 62 -6.17 18.38 2.26
N ALA A 63 -5.55 17.20 2.38
CA ALA A 63 -5.87 16.19 3.40
C ALA A 63 -5.87 16.73 4.84
N LEU A 64 -6.84 16.28 5.65
CA LEU A 64 -7.03 16.76 7.03
C LEU A 64 -5.77 16.61 7.89
N ASP A 65 -5.04 15.53 7.70
CA ASP A 65 -3.80 15.28 8.44
C ASP A 65 -2.69 16.23 8.04
N TRP A 66 -2.58 16.60 6.76
CA TRP A 66 -1.62 17.60 6.32
C TRP A 66 -1.93 18.96 6.95
N GLN A 67 -3.19 19.35 7.09
CA GLN A 67 -3.55 20.60 7.77
C GLN A 67 -3.05 20.64 9.23
N ARG A 68 -3.10 19.49 9.92
CA ARG A 68 -2.54 19.33 11.26
C ARG A 68 -1.02 19.43 11.25
N LEU A 69 -0.35 18.81 10.27
CA LEU A 69 1.11 18.88 10.12
C LEU A 69 1.60 20.28 9.74
N VAL A 70 0.89 21.01 8.88
CA VAL A 70 1.16 22.43 8.58
C VAL A 70 1.06 23.26 9.87
N SER A 71 0.02 23.03 10.68
CA SER A 71 -0.15 23.73 11.95
C SER A 71 0.97 23.41 12.95
N LEU A 72 1.40 22.15 12.99
CA LEU A 72 2.56 21.71 13.76
C LEU A 72 3.84 22.41 13.29
N TYR A 73 4.13 22.40 11.99
CA TYR A 73 5.31 23.06 11.43
C TYR A 73 5.38 24.54 11.81
N VAL A 74 4.28 25.28 11.65
CA VAL A 74 4.24 26.70 12.04
C VAL A 74 4.43 26.88 13.55
N HIS A 75 4.01 25.93 14.37
CA HIS A 75 4.33 25.94 15.81
C HIS A 75 5.83 25.75 16.06
N LEU A 76 6.45 24.74 15.46
CA LEU A 76 7.88 24.44 15.65
C LEU A 76 8.76 25.62 15.18
N ARG A 77 8.41 26.26 14.06
CA ARG A 77 9.06 27.49 13.56
C ARG A 77 8.99 28.69 14.51
N ASN A 78 8.09 28.67 15.49
CA ASN A 78 8.00 29.69 16.51
C ASN A 78 8.82 29.36 17.77
N GLN A 79 9.40 28.16 17.86
CA GLN A 79 10.26 27.76 18.97
C GLN A 79 11.73 28.00 18.60
N PRO A 80 12.51 28.68 19.45
CA PRO A 80 13.89 29.07 19.11
C PRO A 80 14.90 27.92 19.04
N ASN A 81 14.54 26.70 19.48
CA ASN A 81 15.48 25.58 19.67
C ASN A 81 14.98 24.23 19.13
N GLU A 82 13.95 24.19 18.28
CA GLU A 82 13.46 22.90 17.77
C GLU A 82 14.18 22.52 16.46
N GLU A 83 15.16 21.64 16.61
CA GLU A 83 15.79 20.87 15.53
C GLU A 83 14.68 20.10 14.78
N GLY A 84 14.42 20.47 13.53
CA GLY A 84 13.42 19.79 12.71
C GLY A 84 12.86 20.64 11.58
N ALA A 85 12.71 21.96 11.78
CA ALA A 85 12.26 22.84 10.71
C ALA A 85 13.27 22.90 9.54
N ASP A 86 14.56 22.86 9.86
CA ASP A 86 15.64 22.88 8.87
C ASP A 86 15.76 21.57 8.09
N LEU A 87 15.33 20.44 8.67
CA LEU A 87 15.27 19.16 7.96
C LEU A 87 14.23 19.18 6.86
N LEU A 88 13.13 19.91 7.05
CA LEU A 88 12.12 20.06 6.00
C LEU A 88 12.68 20.86 4.83
N GLU A 89 13.62 21.80 5.04
CA GLU A 89 14.21 22.57 3.94
C GLU A 89 15.07 21.74 2.97
N VAL A 90 15.47 20.52 3.36
CA VAL A 90 16.25 19.62 2.50
C VAL A 90 15.46 18.48 1.87
N LEU A 91 14.16 18.34 2.22
CA LEU A 91 13.28 17.36 1.58
C LEU A 91 12.94 17.77 0.16
N SER A 92 12.97 16.79 -0.76
CA SER A 92 12.67 16.99 -2.17
C SER A 92 11.20 17.32 -2.39
N THR A 93 10.96 18.16 -3.39
CA THR A 93 9.64 18.46 -3.95
C THR A 93 9.52 17.97 -5.39
N ASP A 94 10.51 17.25 -5.91
CA ASP A 94 10.60 16.87 -7.34
C ASP A 94 9.42 15.98 -7.75
N GLY A 95 8.85 15.26 -6.78
CA GLY A 95 7.62 14.49 -6.92
C GLY A 95 6.43 15.29 -7.45
N VAL A 96 6.42 16.61 -7.23
CA VAL A 96 5.35 17.53 -7.68
C VAL A 96 5.89 18.59 -8.62
N THR A 97 7.11 19.06 -8.37
CA THR A 97 7.71 20.20 -9.06
C THR A 97 8.57 19.80 -10.26
N GLY A 98 8.89 18.52 -10.40
CA GLY A 98 9.64 18.00 -11.53
C GLY A 98 8.89 18.19 -12.85
N LYS A 99 9.64 18.39 -13.94
CA LYS A 99 9.08 18.63 -15.28
C LYS A 99 8.06 17.55 -15.67
N MET A 100 8.39 16.28 -15.45
CA MET A 100 7.50 15.16 -15.77
C MET A 100 6.22 15.18 -14.93
N ALA A 101 6.30 15.49 -13.64
CA ALA A 101 5.11 15.59 -12.78
C ALA A 101 4.17 16.69 -13.26
N GLN A 102 4.71 17.84 -13.67
CA GLN A 102 3.94 18.97 -14.21
C GLN A 102 3.35 18.70 -15.61
N GLU A 103 4.03 17.90 -16.43
CA GLU A 103 3.50 17.48 -17.73
C GLU A 103 2.33 16.51 -17.57
N VAL A 104 2.38 15.64 -16.57
CA VAL A 104 1.32 14.65 -16.27
C VAL A 104 0.14 15.31 -15.55
N ASP A 105 0.39 16.26 -14.66
CA ASP A 105 -0.63 16.93 -13.87
C ASP A 105 -0.29 18.44 -13.71
N PRO A 106 -0.60 19.27 -14.73
CA PRO A 106 -0.24 20.68 -14.75
C PRO A 106 -1.01 21.54 -13.75
N GLU A 107 -2.18 21.07 -13.29
CA GLU A 107 -3.06 21.80 -12.36
C GLU A 107 -2.63 21.62 -10.89
N ARG A 108 -1.87 20.57 -10.60
CA ARG A 108 -1.44 20.19 -9.25
C ARG A 108 -0.70 21.28 -8.49
N LYS A 109 0.29 21.91 -9.13
CA LYS A 109 1.10 22.96 -8.50
C LYS A 109 0.28 24.25 -8.26
N PRO A 110 -0.47 24.77 -9.26
CA PRO A 110 -1.42 25.85 -9.02
C PRO A 110 -2.39 25.58 -7.87
N PHE A 111 -2.95 24.37 -7.81
CA PHE A 111 -3.85 23.95 -6.74
C PHE A 111 -3.20 24.06 -5.35
N TYR A 112 -2.00 23.49 -5.15
CA TYR A 112 -1.32 23.58 -3.85
C TYR A 112 -0.98 25.02 -3.45
N ARG A 113 -0.69 25.90 -4.42
CA ARG A 113 -0.45 27.32 -4.15
C ARG A 113 -1.71 28.02 -3.69
N GLU A 114 -2.85 27.79 -4.34
CA GLU A 114 -4.15 28.35 -3.93
C GLU A 114 -4.52 27.90 -2.50
N GLU A 115 -4.36 26.62 -2.21
CA GLU A 115 -4.59 26.05 -0.88
C GLU A 115 -3.67 26.66 0.19
N ALA A 116 -2.38 26.85 -0.12
CA ALA A 116 -1.42 27.51 0.75
C ALA A 116 -1.77 28.98 1.01
N GLU A 117 -2.23 29.72 -0.01
CA GLU A 117 -2.70 31.09 0.12
C GLU A 117 -3.91 31.17 1.06
N GLN A 118 -4.90 30.32 0.83
CA GLN A 118 -6.12 30.28 1.62
C GLN A 118 -5.82 29.95 3.08
N TRP A 119 -4.98 28.94 3.32
CA TRP A 119 -4.53 28.57 4.66
C TRP A 119 -3.79 29.72 5.37
N CYS A 120 -2.86 30.39 4.68
CA CYS A 120 -2.10 31.52 5.24
C CYS A 120 -3.01 32.71 5.60
N LYS A 121 -3.96 33.07 4.72
CA LYS A 121 -4.96 34.13 4.95
C LYS A 121 -5.75 33.85 6.23
N ASP A 122 -6.22 32.61 6.39
CA ASP A 122 -6.98 32.21 7.58
C ASP A 122 -6.14 32.17 8.85
N TYR A 123 -4.90 31.68 8.77
CA TYR A 123 -3.97 31.68 9.89
C TYR A 123 -3.71 33.10 10.41
N ILE A 124 -3.42 34.04 9.49
CA ILE A 124 -3.18 35.46 9.83
C ILE A 124 -4.43 36.07 10.46
N LYS A 125 -5.61 35.83 9.89
CA LYS A 125 -6.90 36.31 10.43
C LYS A 125 -7.16 35.78 11.85
N LYS A 126 -6.92 34.49 12.11
CA LYS A 126 -7.04 33.87 13.44
C LYS A 126 -6.03 34.47 14.42
N SER A 127 -4.77 34.62 14.01
CA SER A 127 -3.70 35.20 14.84
C SER A 127 -4.01 36.64 15.27
N ASN A 128 -4.51 37.47 14.35
CA ASN A 128 -4.88 38.86 14.65
C ASN A 128 -6.08 38.95 15.61
N LYS A 129 -7.08 38.08 15.45
CA LYS A 129 -8.22 38.00 16.40
C LYS A 129 -7.76 37.62 17.81
N SER A 130 -6.77 36.76 17.94
CA SER A 130 -6.21 36.37 19.25
C SER A 130 -5.39 37.49 19.90
N LYS A 131 -4.70 38.34 19.13
CA LYS A 131 -3.96 39.50 19.65
C LYS A 131 -4.89 40.52 20.31
N ASN A 132 -6.04 40.80 19.72
CA ASN A 132 -7.01 41.74 20.28
C ASN A 132 -7.61 41.29 21.63
N LYS A 133 -7.49 40.00 21.98
CA LYS A 133 -7.99 39.44 23.24
C LYS A 133 -6.94 39.38 24.36
N LYS A 134 -5.65 39.46 24.04
CA LYS A 134 -4.58 39.33 25.03
C LYS A 134 -4.26 40.70 25.65
N SER A 135 -4.14 40.74 26.98
CA SER A 135 -3.94 41.98 27.75
C SER A 135 -2.61 42.67 27.39
N LYS A 136 -2.57 44.00 27.58
CA LYS A 136 -1.45 44.91 27.23
C LYS A 136 -0.05 44.54 27.78
N ASN A 137 0.11 43.46 28.56
CA ASN A 137 1.35 43.15 29.27
C ASN A 137 2.18 42.00 28.67
N GLN A 138 1.78 41.38 27.56
CA GLN A 138 2.60 40.32 26.93
C GLN A 138 3.63 40.93 25.96
N LYS A 139 4.93 40.88 26.30
CA LYS A 139 6.02 41.30 25.42
C LYS A 139 5.93 40.62 24.04
N ASP A 140 6.05 41.41 22.98
CA ASP A 140 6.06 40.95 21.59
C ASP A 140 7.34 40.13 21.30
N THR A 141 7.29 38.81 21.53
CA THR A 141 8.23 37.91 20.86
C THR A 141 7.88 37.87 19.37
N VAL A 142 8.85 38.12 18.49
CA VAL A 142 8.66 38.08 17.03
C VAL A 142 8.16 36.69 16.64
N LYS A 143 6.85 36.60 16.36
CA LYS A 143 6.20 35.35 15.97
C LYS A 143 6.39 35.16 14.47
N TYR A 144 6.93 34.01 14.07
CA TYR A 144 6.98 33.55 12.69
C TYR A 144 5.59 33.70 12.04
N ARG A 145 5.58 34.39 10.90
CA ARG A 145 4.40 34.58 10.06
C ARG A 145 4.59 33.71 8.83
N PRO A 146 3.75 32.67 8.63
CA PRO A 146 3.91 31.77 7.50
C PRO A 146 3.78 32.53 6.18
N LYS A 147 4.71 32.28 5.26
CA LYS A 147 4.65 32.75 3.87
C LYS A 147 3.96 31.69 3.01
N VAL A 148 3.34 32.12 1.91
CA VAL A 148 2.63 31.23 1.00
C VAL A 148 3.60 30.21 0.42
N GLU A 149 4.80 30.64 0.03
CA GLU A 149 5.84 29.82 -0.58
C GLU A 149 6.32 28.72 0.38
N ASP A 150 6.43 29.03 1.67
CA ASP A 150 6.85 28.07 2.69
C ASP A 150 5.79 26.98 2.90
N ILE A 151 4.50 27.36 2.89
CA ILE A 151 3.39 26.42 3.08
C ILE A 151 3.14 25.59 1.80
N GLU A 152 3.21 26.22 0.63
CA GLU A 152 3.13 25.52 -0.66
C GLU A 152 4.22 24.45 -0.75
N ARG A 153 5.47 24.82 -0.44
CA ARG A 153 6.60 23.88 -0.43
C ARG A 153 6.36 22.74 0.56
N LEU A 154 5.86 23.02 1.76
CA LEU A 154 5.59 21.99 2.75
C LEU A 154 4.51 21.01 2.29
N ILE A 155 3.45 21.48 1.64
CA ILE A 155 2.40 20.62 1.06
C ILE A 155 3.00 19.72 -0.03
N GLN A 156 3.85 20.27 -0.90
CA GLN A 156 4.56 19.50 -1.94
C GLN A 156 5.49 18.44 -1.32
N GLN A 157 6.12 18.76 -0.19
CA GLN A 157 6.94 17.81 0.55
C GLN A 157 6.11 16.70 1.18
N PHE A 158 4.92 17.01 1.70
CA PHE A 158 4.03 15.97 2.21
C PHE A 158 3.56 15.02 1.13
N GLU A 159 3.19 15.55 -0.03
CA GLU A 159 2.82 14.71 -1.17
C GLU A 159 3.98 13.78 -1.60
N THR A 160 5.21 14.28 -1.58
CA THR A 160 6.37 13.52 -2.09
C THR A 160 6.94 12.54 -1.05
N ASN A 161 6.95 12.91 0.23
CA ASN A 161 7.75 12.24 1.26
C ASN A 161 6.94 11.71 2.47
N CYS A 162 5.62 11.93 2.54
CA CYS A 162 4.85 11.39 3.65
C CYS A 162 4.51 9.90 3.44
N HIS A 163 4.56 9.17 4.54
CA HIS A 163 3.99 7.83 4.65
C HIS A 163 2.62 7.92 5.33
N SER A 164 1.65 7.16 4.81
CA SER A 164 0.39 6.96 5.53
C SER A 164 0.62 6.02 6.71
N ARG A 165 -0.31 6.06 7.67
CA ARG A 165 -0.29 5.17 8.82
C ARG A 165 -1.42 4.16 8.66
N SER A 166 -1.13 2.87 8.78
CA SER A 166 -2.17 1.86 8.92
C SER A 166 -2.93 2.10 10.24
N ALA A 167 -4.25 1.98 10.20
CA ALA A 167 -5.06 2.12 11.41
C ALA A 167 -4.75 1.02 12.43
N ASP A 168 -4.32 -0.14 11.94
CA ASP A 168 -4.12 -1.36 12.72
C ASP A 168 -2.62 -1.63 12.98
N PRO A 169 -2.23 -1.90 14.24
CA PRO A 169 -0.88 -2.32 14.56
C PRO A 169 -0.60 -3.70 13.94
N ASP A 170 0.60 -3.89 13.38
CA ASP A 170 1.04 -5.18 12.85
C ASP A 170 0.92 -6.28 13.94
N PRO A 171 0.07 -7.30 13.75
CA PRO A 171 -0.11 -8.37 14.71
C PRO A 171 1.13 -9.27 14.87
N SER A 172 2.12 -9.16 13.99
CA SER A 172 3.38 -9.90 14.06
C SER A 172 4.38 -9.30 15.06
N ALA A 173 4.24 -8.02 15.42
CA ALA A 173 5.17 -7.31 16.30
C ALA A 173 5.13 -7.79 17.78
N GLY A 174 4.10 -8.54 18.19
CA GLY A 174 3.96 -9.06 19.55
C GLY A 174 3.74 -7.98 20.63
N ASP A 175 3.21 -8.38 21.79
CA ASP A 175 2.84 -7.46 22.90
C ASP A 175 4.03 -6.73 23.56
N ILE A 176 5.27 -7.10 23.23
CA ILE A 176 6.49 -6.60 23.89
C ILE A 176 7.21 -5.54 23.04
N VAL A 177 6.86 -5.36 21.77
CA VAL A 177 7.51 -4.38 20.92
C VAL A 177 6.68 -3.10 20.88
N LYS A 178 7.30 -2.02 21.34
CA LYS A 178 6.89 -0.62 21.10
C LYS A 178 6.51 -0.45 19.63
N LYS A 179 5.70 0.55 19.29
CA LYS A 179 5.18 0.81 17.92
C LYS A 179 6.31 1.04 16.89
N VAL A 180 6.93 -0.06 16.45
CA VAL A 180 7.94 -0.16 15.42
C VAL A 180 7.18 -0.38 14.11
N TRP A 181 7.38 0.53 13.17
CA TRP A 181 6.82 0.42 11.81
C TRP A 181 7.88 -0.19 10.91
N SER A 182 7.51 -1.03 9.94
CA SER A 182 8.46 -1.65 9.03
C SER A 182 8.17 -1.17 7.61
N VAL A 183 8.89 -0.18 7.10
CA VAL A 183 8.99 0.02 5.65
C VAL A 183 9.89 -1.09 5.14
N ALA A 184 9.44 -1.82 4.14
CA ALA A 184 10.22 -2.92 3.61
C ALA A 184 11.09 -2.42 2.44
N GLY A 185 12.40 -2.67 2.55
CA GLY A 185 13.42 -2.31 1.57
C GLY A 185 13.61 -3.43 0.55
N GLY A 186 12.98 -3.31 -0.61
CA GLY A 186 13.04 -4.17 -1.79
C GLY A 186 12.21 -3.55 -2.91
N ILE A 187 12.19 -4.14 -4.10
CA ILE A 187 10.98 -4.03 -4.94
C ILE A 187 9.91 -4.71 -4.07
N ASP A 188 8.79 -4.04 -3.85
CA ASP A 188 7.62 -4.48 -3.05
C ASP A 188 7.57 -4.01 -1.58
N ASP A 189 6.33 -3.71 -1.12
CA ASP A 189 5.81 -3.35 0.23
C ASP A 189 5.54 -1.88 0.63
N GLU A 190 4.26 -1.46 0.66
CA GLU A 190 3.26 -1.60 1.77
C GLU A 190 1.92 -0.95 1.33
N PRO A 191 0.74 -1.46 1.75
CA PRO A 191 -0.56 -0.92 1.37
C PRO A 191 -0.83 0.45 2.01
N PHE A 192 -0.97 1.47 1.16
CA PHE A 192 -1.58 2.75 1.54
C PHE A 192 -3.07 2.52 1.85
N MET A 193 -3.44 2.59 3.13
CA MET A 193 -4.85 2.70 3.50
C MET A 193 -5.41 4.05 3.07
N SER A 194 -6.66 4.07 2.65
CA SER A 194 -7.41 5.28 2.32
C SER A 194 -7.47 6.24 3.53
N PRO A 195 -7.64 7.55 3.30
CA PRO A 195 -7.81 8.51 4.38
C PRO A 195 -9.23 8.40 4.99
N GLN A 196 -9.48 7.39 5.82
CA GLN A 196 -10.62 7.36 6.73
C GLN A 196 -10.16 7.59 8.18
N CYS A 197 -9.86 8.85 8.50
CA CYS A 197 -9.75 9.29 9.89
C CYS A 197 -11.13 9.74 10.41
N ILE A 198 -12.01 8.80 10.76
CA ILE A 198 -13.12 9.08 11.69
C ILE A 198 -13.22 7.95 12.72
N GLY A 199 -12.28 7.97 13.68
CA GLY A 199 -12.46 7.34 14.98
C GLY A 199 -12.80 8.43 16.00
N SER A 200 -14.06 8.83 16.07
CA SER A 200 -14.58 9.72 17.10
C SER A 200 -14.65 8.97 18.43
N SER A 201 -13.57 9.02 19.22
CA SER A 201 -13.65 8.77 20.66
C SER A 201 -13.84 10.09 21.40
N PRO A 202 -15.04 10.39 21.94
CA PRO A 202 -15.25 11.59 22.70
C PRO A 202 -14.74 11.40 24.14
N THR A 203 -13.93 12.35 24.60
CA THR A 203 -13.76 12.71 26.03
C THR A 203 -12.95 11.77 26.93
N GLY A 204 -11.68 11.50 26.58
CA GLY A 204 -10.66 11.06 27.55
C GLY A 204 -9.75 12.23 27.96
N ARG A 205 -9.78 12.66 29.23
CA ARG A 205 -8.77 13.60 29.78
C ARG A 205 -7.41 12.91 29.83
N TYR A 206 -6.61 13.05 28.78
CA TYR A 206 -5.22 12.59 28.76
C TYR A 206 -4.38 13.42 29.74
N LYS A 207 -3.93 12.78 30.83
CA LYS A 207 -2.90 13.33 31.71
C LYS A 207 -1.57 13.40 30.94
N HIS A 208 -0.90 14.53 31.08
CA HIS A 208 0.33 14.89 30.38
C HIS A 208 1.48 13.90 30.68
N HIS A 209 1.80 13.05 29.71
CA HIS A 209 3.09 12.36 29.64
C HIS A 209 3.82 12.84 28.38
N SER A 210 4.83 13.70 28.54
CA SER A 210 5.74 14.11 27.46
C SER A 210 6.66 12.97 26.97
N LYS A 211 6.63 11.81 27.62
CA LYS A 211 7.45 10.62 27.27
C LYS A 211 6.87 9.73 26.16
N VAL A 212 5.67 10.01 25.64
CA VAL A 212 4.97 9.08 24.72
C VAL A 212 5.43 9.21 23.26
N TYR A 213 6.17 10.26 22.90
CA TYR A 213 6.58 10.50 21.51
C TYR A 213 7.87 9.80 21.09
N SER A 214 8.73 9.42 22.03
CA SER A 214 9.97 8.68 21.74
C SER A 214 9.74 7.26 21.23
N ASP A 215 8.50 6.77 21.25
CA ASP A 215 8.17 5.39 20.92
C ASP A 215 7.59 5.21 19.51
N ILE A 216 7.49 6.29 18.70
CA ILE A 216 7.05 6.19 17.30
C ILE A 216 8.30 6.18 16.42
N GLN A 217 8.58 5.04 15.79
CA GLN A 217 9.74 4.87 14.93
C GLN A 217 9.38 4.21 13.60
N LEU A 218 9.70 4.89 12.50
CA LEU A 218 9.76 4.29 11.19
C LEU A 218 11.01 3.42 11.13
N SER A 219 10.87 2.11 11.00
CA SER A 219 11.97 1.16 10.81
C SER A 219 11.95 0.70 9.36
N LEU A 220 13.08 0.71 8.67
CA LEU A 220 13.25 0.12 7.36
C LEU A 220 13.83 -1.29 7.56
N ARG A 221 13.16 -2.34 7.09
CA ARG A 221 13.62 -3.74 7.17
C ARG A 221 13.73 -4.34 5.79
N CYS A 222 14.69 -5.23 5.55
CA CYS A 222 14.75 -5.94 4.27
C CYS A 222 13.78 -7.13 4.25
N ILE A 223 13.13 -7.38 3.12
CA ILE A 223 12.23 -8.54 2.91
C ILE A 223 12.88 -9.66 2.08
N ARG A 224 14.07 -9.36 1.56
CA ARG A 224 14.93 -10.30 0.85
C ARG A 224 16.37 -10.06 1.25
N THR A 225 17.25 -10.98 0.89
CA THR A 225 18.68 -10.75 1.03
C THR A 225 19.07 -9.56 0.15
N ILE A 226 19.82 -8.63 0.72
CA ILE A 226 20.44 -7.51 0.00
C ILE A 226 21.94 -7.67 0.13
N LYS A 227 22.65 -7.79 -1.00
CA LYS A 227 24.11 -7.91 -0.97
C LYS A 227 24.77 -6.55 -0.76
N GLN A 228 25.94 -6.55 -0.15
CA GLN A 228 26.78 -5.37 -0.09
C GLN A 228 26.99 -4.79 -1.49
N GLY A 229 26.78 -3.49 -1.64
CA GLY A 229 26.85 -2.77 -2.92
C GLY A 229 25.55 -2.75 -3.70
N GLU A 230 24.52 -3.52 -3.32
CA GLU A 230 23.20 -3.42 -3.94
C GLU A 230 22.45 -2.17 -3.48
N SER A 231 21.58 -1.67 -4.35
CA SER A 231 20.66 -0.59 -4.01
C SER A 231 19.57 -1.07 -3.05
N VAL A 232 19.33 -0.30 -2.01
CA VAL A 232 18.16 -0.43 -1.14
C VAL A 232 17.04 0.41 -1.76
N THR A 233 15.95 -0.26 -2.13
CA THR A 233 14.77 0.37 -2.76
C THR A 233 13.55 0.19 -1.86
N ILE A 234 12.49 0.97 -2.07
CA ILE A 234 11.18 0.76 -1.44
C ILE A 234 10.11 0.88 -2.53
N SER A 235 8.93 0.29 -2.32
CA SER A 235 7.79 0.58 -3.17
C SER A 235 7.06 1.84 -2.71
N TYR A 236 6.66 2.70 -3.66
CA TYR A 236 5.90 3.92 -3.36
C TYR A 236 4.39 3.69 -3.29
N HIS A 237 3.92 2.55 -3.77
CA HIS A 237 2.52 2.19 -3.80
C HIS A 237 2.40 0.65 -3.71
N ASP A 238 1.22 0.18 -3.35
CA ASP A 238 0.82 -1.22 -3.51
C ASP A 238 0.50 -1.45 -5.00
N GLN A 239 1.51 -1.92 -5.76
CA GLN A 239 1.47 -1.96 -7.23
C GLN A 239 1.47 -3.36 -7.81
N GLU A 240 1.52 -4.39 -6.97
CA GLU A 240 1.70 -5.79 -7.40
C GLU A 240 0.57 -6.26 -8.31
N MET A 241 -0.61 -5.69 -8.10
CA MET A 241 -1.83 -6.02 -8.85
C MET A 241 -2.12 -5.07 -10.00
N MET A 242 -1.35 -4.00 -10.12
CA MET A 242 -1.48 -3.04 -11.21
C MET A 242 -0.73 -3.56 -12.43
N SER A 243 -1.32 -3.34 -13.61
CA SER A 243 -0.57 -3.54 -14.85
C SER A 243 0.69 -2.67 -14.88
N ASN A 244 1.69 -3.09 -15.65
CA ASN A 244 2.93 -2.35 -15.79
C ASN A 244 2.70 -0.93 -16.32
N ASP A 245 1.69 -0.73 -17.18
CA ASP A 245 1.34 0.61 -17.69
C ASP A 245 0.69 1.46 -16.60
N ASP A 246 -0.36 0.95 -15.93
CA ASP A 246 -1.03 1.69 -14.84
C ASP A 246 -0.03 2.08 -13.74
N ARG A 247 0.87 1.16 -13.40
CA ARG A 247 1.99 1.38 -12.48
C ARG A 247 2.90 2.51 -12.94
N SER A 248 3.29 2.47 -14.20
CA SER A 248 4.16 3.49 -14.81
C SER A 248 3.48 4.85 -14.83
N GLN A 249 2.18 4.93 -15.16
CA GLN A 249 1.42 6.18 -15.12
C GLN A 249 1.30 6.75 -13.71
N LEU A 250 1.07 5.90 -12.71
CA LEU A 250 0.99 6.32 -11.32
C LEU A 250 2.32 6.92 -10.84
N ILE A 251 3.44 6.28 -11.18
CA ILE A 251 4.78 6.75 -10.81
C ILE A 251 5.21 8.01 -11.57
N LYS A 252 4.79 8.17 -12.83
CA LYS A 252 5.04 9.41 -13.59
C LYS A 252 4.46 10.65 -12.91
N ARG A 253 3.34 10.51 -12.18
CA ARG A 253 2.78 11.59 -11.35
C ARG A 253 3.70 12.01 -10.20
N ARG A 254 4.66 11.17 -9.81
CA ARG A 254 5.76 11.47 -8.88
C ARG A 254 7.02 11.96 -9.60
N GLY A 255 6.93 12.33 -10.88
CA GLY A 255 8.01 13.02 -11.58
C GLY A 255 9.14 12.15 -12.11
N PHE A 256 9.00 10.82 -12.12
CA PHE A 256 10.00 9.92 -12.71
C PHE A 256 9.39 8.76 -13.48
N ASN A 257 10.18 8.19 -14.40
CA ASN A 257 9.82 6.96 -15.13
C ASN A 257 10.44 5.77 -14.41
N CYS A 258 9.62 4.89 -13.85
CA CYS A 258 10.13 3.67 -13.24
C CYS A 258 10.79 2.77 -14.29
N ARG A 259 11.99 2.27 -13.98
CA ARG A 259 12.75 1.33 -14.83
C ARG A 259 13.02 0.00 -14.12
N CYS A 260 12.26 -0.33 -13.08
CA CYS A 260 12.40 -1.62 -12.43
C CYS A 260 12.06 -2.76 -13.43
N PRO A 261 12.54 -4.00 -13.20
CA PRO A 261 12.28 -5.14 -14.09
C PRO A 261 10.81 -5.39 -14.43
N LEU A 262 9.89 -5.02 -13.53
CA LEU A 262 8.44 -5.07 -13.78
C LEU A 262 8.04 -3.98 -14.80
N CYS A 263 8.28 -2.70 -14.50
CA CYS A 263 7.93 -1.59 -15.38
C CYS A 263 8.64 -1.60 -16.74
N SER A 264 9.87 -2.14 -16.82
CA SER A 264 10.60 -2.29 -18.08
C SER A 264 10.06 -3.44 -18.95
N GLY A 265 9.18 -4.28 -18.40
CA GLY A 265 8.66 -5.47 -19.06
C GLY A 265 9.70 -6.59 -19.19
N GLU A 266 10.78 -6.55 -18.41
CA GLU A 266 11.75 -7.63 -18.30
C GLU A 266 11.12 -8.85 -17.63
N ILE A 267 10.24 -8.61 -16.65
CA ILE A 267 9.35 -9.60 -16.02
C ILE A 267 7.99 -9.55 -16.74
N PRO A 268 7.33 -10.69 -16.99
CA PRO A 268 5.99 -10.71 -17.56
C PRO A 268 4.97 -9.96 -16.71
N ASP A 269 4.06 -9.23 -17.35
CA ASP A 269 2.96 -8.53 -16.70
C ASP A 269 1.85 -9.52 -16.33
N TYR A 270 2.01 -10.19 -15.19
CA TYR A 270 1.04 -11.19 -14.71
C TYR A 270 -0.32 -10.58 -14.38
N ALA A 271 -0.40 -9.28 -14.08
CA ALA A 271 -1.67 -8.60 -13.89
C ALA A 271 -2.53 -8.61 -15.16
N ARG A 272 -1.90 -8.76 -16.33
CA ARG A 272 -2.55 -8.87 -17.64
C ARG A 272 -2.50 -10.28 -18.24
N ALA A 273 -2.21 -11.31 -17.45
CA ALA A 273 -2.15 -12.68 -17.93
C ALA A 273 -3.53 -13.19 -18.42
N MET A 274 -3.50 -14.17 -19.32
CA MET A 274 -4.67 -14.87 -19.84
C MET A 274 -4.38 -16.36 -20.01
N HIS A 275 -5.40 -17.21 -20.08
CA HIS A 275 -5.21 -18.63 -20.41
C HIS A 275 -4.60 -18.82 -21.80
N CYS A 276 -3.57 -19.67 -21.89
CA CYS A 276 -2.95 -20.03 -23.15
C CYS A 276 -3.83 -21.07 -23.88
N PRO A 277 -4.31 -20.78 -25.10
CA PRO A 277 -5.15 -21.72 -25.85
C PRO A 277 -4.39 -22.96 -26.37
N SER A 278 -3.05 -22.97 -26.28
CA SER A 278 -2.21 -24.09 -26.74
C SER A 278 -1.75 -25.03 -25.65
N CYS A 279 -2.02 -24.73 -24.38
CA CYS A 279 -1.68 -25.63 -23.29
C CYS A 279 -2.88 -26.53 -22.98
N GLU A 280 -2.65 -27.84 -22.90
CA GLU A 280 -3.68 -28.80 -22.47
C GLU A 280 -3.33 -29.46 -21.13
N PRO A 281 -4.27 -29.48 -20.16
CA PRO A 281 -5.52 -28.72 -20.14
C PRO A 281 -5.26 -27.20 -20.16
N ALA A 282 -6.24 -26.41 -20.63
CA ALA A 282 -6.15 -24.94 -20.75
C ALA A 282 -5.77 -24.22 -19.44
N SER A 283 -5.89 -24.91 -18.31
CA SER A 283 -5.47 -24.45 -16.98
C SER A 283 -3.97 -24.50 -16.73
N LYS A 284 -3.16 -25.13 -17.59
CA LYS A 284 -1.71 -25.28 -17.32
C LYS A 284 -0.86 -24.09 -17.76
N GLY A 285 -1.28 -23.32 -18.76
CA GLY A 285 -0.44 -22.27 -19.34
C GLY A 285 -1.11 -20.91 -19.36
N TYR A 286 -0.31 -19.87 -19.16
CA TYR A 286 -0.74 -18.48 -19.19
C TYR A 286 0.11 -17.67 -20.14
N ILE A 287 -0.53 -16.76 -20.86
CA ILE A 287 0.12 -15.79 -21.73
C ILE A 287 -0.02 -14.40 -21.14
N SER A 288 1.09 -13.69 -21.03
CA SER A 288 1.14 -12.32 -20.52
C SER A 288 2.05 -11.46 -21.40
N PRO A 289 1.86 -10.12 -21.40
CA PRO A 289 2.75 -9.22 -22.09
C PRO A 289 4.12 -9.15 -21.40
N ARG A 290 5.19 -9.20 -22.19
CA ARG A 290 6.59 -9.06 -21.80
C ARG A 290 7.33 -8.28 -22.88
N SER A 291 7.88 -7.13 -22.54
CA SER A 291 8.65 -6.26 -23.46
C SER A 291 7.94 -6.03 -24.82
N GLY A 292 6.62 -5.82 -24.80
CA GLY A 292 5.81 -5.60 -26.02
C GLY A 292 5.42 -6.86 -26.80
N SER A 293 5.69 -8.06 -26.28
CA SER A 293 5.25 -9.33 -26.87
C SER A 293 4.46 -10.17 -25.88
N TRP A 294 3.40 -10.84 -26.34
CA TRP A 294 2.63 -11.75 -25.51
C TRP A 294 3.19 -13.17 -25.65
N SER A 295 3.62 -13.78 -24.54
CA SER A 295 4.24 -15.12 -24.56
C SER A 295 3.74 -16.03 -23.44
N CYS A 296 3.46 -17.29 -23.77
CA CYS A 296 3.04 -18.29 -22.81
C CYS A 296 4.22 -18.74 -21.93
N TYR A 297 4.04 -18.74 -20.61
CA TYR A 297 5.07 -19.17 -19.67
C TYR A 297 5.41 -20.66 -19.79
N VAL A 298 4.45 -21.50 -20.17
CA VAL A 298 4.62 -22.96 -20.18
C VAL A 298 5.08 -23.49 -21.54
N CYS A 299 4.31 -23.22 -22.60
CA CYS A 299 4.65 -23.74 -23.94
C CYS A 299 5.53 -22.79 -24.76
N SER A 300 5.92 -21.63 -24.20
CA SER A 300 6.69 -20.58 -24.90
C SER A 300 6.06 -20.04 -26.19
N ARG A 301 4.80 -20.41 -26.49
CA ARG A 301 4.06 -19.89 -27.64
C ARG A 301 3.93 -18.38 -27.52
N LYS A 302 4.35 -17.67 -28.56
CA LYS A 302 4.10 -16.23 -28.71
C LYS A 302 2.79 -16.01 -29.46
N PHE A 303 2.00 -15.04 -29.03
CA PHE A 303 0.85 -14.59 -29.80
C PHE A 303 1.32 -13.80 -31.03
N SER A 304 0.58 -13.95 -32.13
CA SER A 304 0.69 -13.01 -33.24
C SER A 304 0.21 -11.62 -32.81
N VAL A 305 0.49 -10.60 -33.62
CA VAL A 305 0.01 -9.24 -33.36
C VAL A 305 -1.52 -9.21 -33.29
N GLU A 306 -2.22 -9.95 -34.16
CA GLU A 306 -3.67 -10.05 -34.16
C GLU A 306 -4.22 -10.76 -32.91
N GLU A 307 -3.53 -11.82 -32.45
CA GLU A 307 -3.90 -12.52 -31.21
C GLU A 307 -3.70 -11.64 -29.98
N ALA A 308 -2.61 -10.87 -29.94
CA ALA A 308 -2.35 -9.89 -28.90
C ALA A 308 -3.39 -8.76 -28.90
N GLN A 309 -3.72 -8.19 -30.05
CA GLN A 309 -4.76 -7.16 -30.15
C GLN A 309 -6.13 -7.69 -29.72
N LYS A 310 -6.45 -8.95 -30.05
CA LYS A 310 -7.67 -9.60 -29.58
C LYS A 310 -7.67 -9.81 -28.07
N ALA A 311 -6.52 -10.15 -27.49
CA ALA A 311 -6.33 -10.23 -26.03
C ALA A 311 -6.60 -8.89 -25.35
N GLU A 312 -5.96 -7.83 -25.83
CA GLU A 312 -6.05 -6.47 -25.31
C GLU A 312 -7.47 -5.91 -25.42
N LYS A 313 -8.13 -6.12 -26.56
CA LYS A 313 -9.53 -5.73 -26.73
C LYS A 313 -10.45 -6.44 -25.74
N LYS A 314 -10.22 -7.75 -25.52
CA LYS A 314 -10.99 -8.53 -24.56
C LYS A 314 -10.74 -8.05 -23.13
N GLU A 315 -9.50 -7.70 -22.78
CA GLU A 315 -9.15 -7.09 -21.50
C GLU A 315 -9.93 -5.79 -21.26
N GLU A 316 -9.97 -4.90 -22.26
CA GLU A 316 -10.70 -3.63 -22.19
C GLU A 316 -12.22 -3.83 -22.08
N GLU A 317 -12.80 -4.72 -22.88
CA GLU A 317 -14.21 -5.09 -22.80
C GLU A 317 -14.57 -5.62 -21.39
N MET A 318 -13.71 -6.47 -20.80
CA MET A 318 -13.90 -6.98 -19.44
C MET A 318 -13.75 -5.89 -18.36
N ARG A 319 -12.81 -4.95 -18.53
CA ARG A 319 -12.61 -3.82 -17.61
C ARG A 319 -13.83 -2.90 -17.60
N GLY A 320 -14.33 -2.53 -18.78
CA GLY A 320 -15.55 -1.73 -18.92
C GLY A 320 -16.78 -2.42 -18.32
N GLU A 321 -17.00 -3.70 -18.63
CA GLU A 321 -18.10 -4.46 -18.03
C GLU A 321 -18.01 -4.56 -16.50
N SER A 322 -16.81 -4.67 -15.94
CA SER A 322 -16.61 -4.77 -14.49
C SER A 322 -16.90 -3.45 -13.81
N GLN A 323 -16.43 -2.34 -14.40
CA GLN A 323 -16.70 -0.99 -13.90
C GLN A 323 -18.20 -0.66 -13.95
N ASP A 324 -18.87 -0.93 -15.08
CA ASP A 324 -20.32 -0.73 -15.22
C ASP A 324 -21.11 -1.55 -14.18
N LYS A 325 -20.71 -2.81 -13.95
CA LYS A 325 -21.36 -3.69 -12.96
C LYS A 325 -21.15 -3.22 -11.52
N LEU A 326 -20.01 -2.59 -11.22
CA LEU A 326 -19.70 -2.02 -9.91
C LEU A 326 -20.45 -0.71 -9.66
N GLU A 327 -20.44 0.21 -10.63
CA GLU A 327 -21.07 1.53 -10.51
C GLU A 327 -22.61 1.47 -10.45
N ASP A 328 -23.22 0.52 -11.15
CA ASP A 328 -24.68 0.37 -11.19
C ASP A 328 -25.28 -0.26 -9.91
N GLY A 329 -24.45 -0.69 -8.94
CA GLY A 329 -24.91 -1.36 -7.71
C GLY A 329 -25.77 -2.61 -7.96
N LYS A 330 -25.68 -3.19 -9.16
CA LYS A 330 -26.63 -4.22 -9.61
C LYS A 330 -26.35 -5.57 -8.96
N VAL A 331 -27.46 -6.21 -8.64
CA VAL A 331 -27.70 -7.55 -8.08
C VAL A 331 -26.80 -8.71 -8.60
N PRO A 332 -26.24 -8.74 -9.83
CA PRO A 332 -25.46 -9.89 -10.31
C PRO A 332 -24.17 -10.19 -9.54
N PHE A 333 -23.42 -9.17 -9.12
CA PHE A 333 -22.15 -9.38 -8.41
C PHE A 333 -22.37 -9.90 -6.98
N ILE A 334 -23.32 -9.28 -6.27
CA ILE A 334 -23.77 -9.75 -4.95
C ILE A 334 -24.34 -11.17 -5.05
N ALA A 335 -25.08 -11.49 -6.12
CA ALA A 335 -25.59 -12.84 -6.34
C ALA A 335 -24.46 -13.86 -6.55
N LEU A 336 -23.42 -13.52 -7.33
CA LEU A 336 -22.24 -14.35 -7.51
C LEU A 336 -21.51 -14.59 -6.18
N ILE A 337 -21.25 -13.53 -5.42
CA ILE A 337 -20.61 -13.64 -4.10
C ILE A 337 -21.47 -14.47 -3.15
N SER A 338 -22.78 -14.26 -3.16
CA SER A 338 -23.71 -15.08 -2.36
C SER A 338 -23.63 -16.56 -2.74
N GLN A 339 -23.46 -16.89 -4.02
CA GLN A 339 -23.27 -18.27 -4.47
C GLN A 339 -21.92 -18.84 -4.03
N ILE A 340 -20.83 -18.09 -4.17
CA ILE A 340 -19.50 -18.48 -3.68
C ILE A 340 -19.56 -18.73 -2.17
N VAL A 341 -20.08 -17.77 -1.40
CA VAL A 341 -20.22 -17.87 0.05
C VAL A 341 -21.09 -19.07 0.46
N LYS A 342 -22.24 -19.29 -0.20
CA LYS A 342 -23.10 -20.47 0.06
C LYS A 342 -22.38 -21.78 -0.22
N PHE A 343 -21.67 -21.87 -1.35
CA PHE A 343 -20.88 -23.04 -1.70
C PHE A 343 -19.83 -23.34 -0.62
N TYR A 344 -19.05 -22.32 -0.23
CA TYR A 344 -18.02 -22.46 0.78
C TYR A 344 -18.59 -22.82 2.14
N ARG A 345 -19.71 -22.21 2.56
CA ARG A 345 -20.36 -22.54 3.83
C ARG A 345 -20.78 -24.01 3.88
N GLN A 346 -21.38 -24.53 2.80
CA GLN A 346 -21.78 -25.94 2.72
C GLN A 346 -20.58 -26.89 2.75
N ARG A 347 -19.51 -26.55 2.01
CA ARG A 347 -18.33 -27.42 1.91
C ARG A 347 -17.44 -27.36 3.15
N LEU A 348 -17.20 -26.18 3.71
CA LEU A 348 -16.36 -26.02 4.90
C LEU A 348 -16.93 -26.77 6.10
N GLN A 349 -18.25 -26.90 6.24
CA GLN A 349 -18.82 -27.75 7.30
C GLN A 349 -18.30 -29.20 7.26
N SER A 350 -17.87 -29.69 6.10
CA SER A 350 -17.37 -31.06 5.90
C SER A 350 -15.85 -31.22 5.79
N LEU A 351 -15.10 -30.11 5.62
CA LEU A 351 -13.66 -30.16 5.34
C LEU A 351 -12.83 -29.81 6.58
N ASP A 352 -11.77 -30.58 6.81
CA ASP A 352 -10.70 -30.19 7.72
C ASP A 352 -10.05 -28.89 7.19
N PRO A 353 -10.03 -27.81 7.99
CA PRO A 353 -9.38 -26.56 7.62
C PRO A 353 -7.93 -26.72 7.14
N ARG A 354 -7.22 -27.77 7.56
CA ARG A 354 -5.83 -28.05 7.16
C ARG A 354 -5.70 -28.76 5.82
N SER A 355 -6.79 -29.32 5.29
CA SER A 355 -6.84 -29.99 3.99
C SER A 355 -7.07 -29.02 2.82
N PHE A 356 -7.02 -27.71 3.11
CA PHE A 356 -7.44 -26.63 2.24
C PHE A 356 -6.59 -26.43 0.98
N CYS A 357 -5.29 -26.72 1.05
CA CYS A 357 -4.40 -26.58 -0.11
C CYS A 357 -4.38 -27.82 -1.02
N LEU A 358 -5.38 -28.71 -0.94
CA LEU A 358 -5.47 -29.84 -1.87
C LEU A 358 -5.88 -29.31 -3.25
N ALA A 359 -5.00 -29.46 -4.23
CA ALA A 359 -5.21 -28.99 -5.60
C ALA A 359 -6.54 -29.50 -6.20
N SER A 360 -7.00 -30.70 -5.80
CA SER A 360 -8.27 -31.28 -6.23
C SER A 360 -9.49 -30.45 -5.83
N LEU A 361 -9.52 -29.92 -4.60
CA LEU A 361 -10.63 -29.10 -4.12
C LEU A 361 -10.72 -27.79 -4.90
N VAL A 362 -9.57 -27.18 -5.19
CA VAL A 362 -9.54 -25.90 -5.88
C VAL A 362 -9.83 -26.04 -7.39
N VAL A 363 -9.44 -27.16 -8.01
CA VAL A 363 -9.85 -27.49 -9.39
C VAL A 363 -11.37 -27.72 -9.48
N GLU A 364 -11.97 -28.40 -8.51
CA GLU A 364 -13.43 -28.56 -8.44
C GLU A 364 -14.13 -27.20 -8.30
N LEU A 365 -13.60 -26.33 -7.44
CA LEU A 365 -14.07 -24.95 -7.27
C LEU A 365 -14.01 -24.14 -8.56
N GLN A 366 -12.87 -24.15 -9.27
CA GLN A 366 -12.74 -23.49 -10.56
C GLN A 366 -13.74 -24.05 -11.57
N SER A 367 -13.95 -25.36 -11.63
CA SER A 367 -14.93 -25.93 -12.57
C SER A 367 -16.35 -25.43 -12.31
N ASN A 368 -16.74 -25.27 -11.04
CA ASN A 368 -18.05 -24.76 -10.66
C ASN A 368 -18.18 -23.24 -10.86
N VAL A 369 -17.12 -22.47 -10.58
CA VAL A 369 -17.12 -21.02 -10.80
C VAL A 369 -16.98 -20.66 -12.28
N ASN A 370 -16.20 -21.40 -13.05
CA ASN A 370 -16.08 -21.23 -14.52
C ASN A 370 -17.40 -21.54 -15.25
N ASN A 371 -18.31 -22.29 -14.62
CA ASN A 371 -19.67 -22.46 -15.12
C ASN A 371 -20.59 -21.27 -14.79
N LEU A 372 -20.24 -20.48 -13.77
CA LEU A 372 -20.99 -19.30 -13.31
C LEU A 372 -20.43 -17.98 -13.86
N CYS A 373 -19.15 -17.96 -14.23
CA CYS A 373 -18.43 -16.85 -14.81
C CYS A 373 -17.70 -17.35 -16.05
N SER A 374 -17.86 -16.68 -17.20
CA SER A 374 -17.04 -16.84 -18.43
C SER A 374 -15.58 -17.11 -18.06
N PRO A 375 -14.77 -17.91 -18.80
CA PRO A 375 -13.43 -18.36 -18.38
C PRO A 375 -12.52 -17.17 -18.13
N LEU A 376 -12.65 -16.59 -16.95
CA LEU A 376 -11.93 -15.46 -16.45
C LEU A 376 -10.60 -16.07 -16.08
N HIS A 377 -9.59 -15.78 -16.89
CA HIS A 377 -8.35 -15.47 -16.24
C HIS A 377 -8.66 -14.26 -15.37
N VAL A 378 -8.57 -14.43 -14.07
CA VAL A 378 -8.64 -13.29 -13.18
C VAL A 378 -7.37 -12.50 -13.44
N SER A 379 -7.44 -11.50 -14.31
CA SER A 379 -6.39 -10.48 -14.34
C SER A 379 -6.22 -10.03 -12.90
N HIS A 380 -4.98 -10.05 -12.38
CA HIS A 380 -4.75 -9.76 -10.96
C HIS A 380 -5.32 -8.39 -10.58
N GLY A 381 -5.40 -7.46 -11.52
CA GLY A 381 -6.12 -6.19 -11.36
C GLY A 381 -7.61 -6.35 -11.04
N ILE A 382 -8.33 -7.24 -11.73
CA ILE A 382 -9.75 -7.52 -11.40
C ILE A 382 -9.86 -8.21 -10.04
N LEU A 383 -8.97 -9.17 -9.71
CA LEU A 383 -8.95 -9.76 -8.36
C LEU A 383 -8.75 -8.70 -7.31
N TYR A 384 -7.79 -7.80 -7.51
CA TYR A 384 -7.47 -6.75 -6.57
C TYR A 384 -8.59 -5.73 -6.43
N ASP A 385 -9.15 -5.22 -7.52
CA ASP A 385 -10.29 -4.30 -7.46
C ASP A 385 -11.48 -4.99 -6.79
N THR A 386 -11.70 -6.28 -7.09
CA THR A 386 -12.68 -7.13 -6.42
C THR A 386 -12.38 -7.26 -4.93
N VAL A 387 -11.17 -7.63 -4.52
CA VAL A 387 -10.76 -7.74 -3.11
C VAL A 387 -10.91 -6.40 -2.41
N LYS A 388 -10.44 -5.33 -3.04
CA LYS A 388 -10.43 -3.98 -2.50
C LYS A 388 -11.86 -3.49 -2.27
N THR A 389 -12.72 -3.56 -3.29
CA THR A 389 -14.14 -3.22 -3.14
C THR A 389 -14.80 -4.12 -2.09
N LEU A 390 -14.52 -5.42 -2.08
CA LEU A 390 -15.18 -6.33 -1.15
C LEU A 390 -14.75 -6.14 0.30
N VAL A 391 -13.46 -5.96 0.55
CA VAL A 391 -12.87 -5.82 1.88
C VAL A 391 -13.06 -4.40 2.42
N PHE A 392 -12.80 -3.37 1.61
CA PHE A 392 -12.80 -1.99 2.09
C PHE A 392 -14.13 -1.26 1.93
N GLU A 393 -14.89 -1.55 0.87
CA GLU A 393 -16.09 -0.77 0.52
C GLU A 393 -17.38 -1.52 0.88
N MET A 394 -17.41 -2.84 0.68
CA MET A 394 -18.63 -3.64 0.79
C MET A 394 -18.71 -4.53 2.03
N THR A 395 -17.68 -4.63 2.86
CA THR A 395 -17.67 -5.53 4.04
C THR A 395 -18.96 -5.44 4.88
N PRO A 396 -19.44 -4.24 5.28
CA PRO A 396 -20.70 -4.14 6.03
C PRO A 396 -21.91 -4.68 5.25
N THR A 397 -21.98 -4.39 3.95
CA THR A 397 -23.07 -4.84 3.06
C THR A 397 -23.03 -6.36 2.86
N LEU A 398 -21.86 -6.95 2.66
CA LEU A 398 -21.68 -8.39 2.51
C LEU A 398 -22.12 -9.13 3.77
N ARG A 399 -21.70 -8.66 4.95
CA ARG A 399 -22.11 -9.24 6.23
C ARG A 399 -23.63 -9.19 6.40
N ALA A 400 -24.25 -8.05 6.08
CA ALA A 400 -25.70 -7.89 6.15
C ALA A 400 -26.47 -8.82 5.21
N LEU A 401 -25.96 -9.06 3.99
CA LEU A 401 -26.68 -9.83 2.96
C LEU A 401 -26.36 -11.33 2.97
N CYS A 402 -25.12 -11.69 3.23
CA CYS A 402 -24.61 -13.04 3.08
C CYS A 402 -24.28 -13.71 4.41
N GLY A 403 -24.32 -12.98 5.53
CA GLY A 403 -23.97 -13.45 6.88
C GLY A 403 -22.60 -12.93 7.34
N GLU A 404 -22.40 -12.88 8.66
CA GLU A 404 -21.16 -12.40 9.31
C GLU A 404 -19.91 -13.14 8.82
N ASP A 405 -20.06 -14.39 8.38
CA ASP A 405 -18.97 -15.21 7.90
C ASP A 405 -18.50 -14.89 6.47
N SER A 406 -19.30 -14.15 5.69
CA SER A 406 -19.15 -13.99 4.23
C SER A 406 -17.82 -13.39 3.77
N THR A 407 -17.33 -12.31 4.39
CA THR A 407 -16.06 -11.66 4.01
C THR A 407 -14.88 -12.64 4.11
N TYR A 408 -14.79 -13.38 5.21
CA TYR A 408 -13.77 -14.40 5.39
C TYR A 408 -13.89 -15.54 4.38
N LEU A 409 -15.09 -16.05 4.11
CA LEU A 409 -15.30 -17.11 3.13
C LEU A 409 -14.89 -16.70 1.72
N LEU A 410 -15.08 -15.43 1.40
CA LEU A 410 -14.64 -14.85 0.15
C LEU A 410 -13.12 -14.66 0.09
N LEU A 411 -12.50 -14.11 1.15
CA LEU A 411 -11.03 -14.06 1.25
C LEU A 411 -10.40 -15.44 1.13
N PHE A 412 -11.04 -16.43 1.75
CA PHE A 412 -10.67 -17.84 1.67
C PHE A 412 -10.74 -18.38 0.24
N TYR A 413 -11.79 -18.04 -0.52
CA TYR A 413 -11.89 -18.37 -1.95
C TYR A 413 -10.78 -17.72 -2.79
N LEU A 414 -10.53 -16.43 -2.56
CA LEU A 414 -9.52 -15.65 -3.27
C LEU A 414 -8.13 -16.22 -3.01
N LEU A 415 -7.83 -16.58 -1.76
CA LEU A 415 -6.57 -17.19 -1.37
C LEU A 415 -6.35 -18.53 -2.07
N GLY A 416 -7.36 -19.41 -2.08
CA GLY A 416 -7.28 -20.69 -2.77
C GLY A 416 -7.02 -20.53 -4.27
N SER A 417 -7.72 -19.58 -4.89
CA SER A 417 -7.56 -19.25 -6.31
C SER A 417 -6.17 -18.73 -6.63
N THR A 418 -5.65 -17.87 -5.76
CA THR A 418 -4.29 -17.30 -5.85
C THR A 418 -3.23 -18.38 -5.72
N PHE A 419 -3.35 -19.27 -4.71
CA PHE A 419 -2.45 -20.40 -4.57
C PHE A 419 -2.45 -21.34 -5.79
N LEU A 420 -3.60 -21.54 -6.44
CA LEU A 420 -3.62 -22.30 -7.68
C LEU A 420 -2.80 -21.62 -8.77
N LEU A 421 -3.00 -20.32 -8.98
CA LEU A 421 -2.23 -19.56 -9.97
C LEU A 421 -0.72 -19.74 -9.73
N PHE A 422 -0.27 -19.73 -8.48
CA PHE A 422 1.14 -19.94 -8.12
C PHE A 422 1.61 -21.40 -8.07
N ARG A 423 0.72 -22.39 -7.93
CA ARG A 423 1.07 -23.82 -7.81
C ARG A 423 1.15 -24.57 -9.14
N LEU A 424 0.89 -23.90 -10.27
CA LEU A 424 0.78 -24.58 -11.56
C LEU A 424 2.11 -25.05 -12.16
N ASN A 425 3.25 -24.88 -11.48
CA ASN A 425 4.49 -25.57 -11.84
C ASN A 425 5.29 -26.06 -10.61
N PRO A 426 5.06 -27.31 -10.15
CA PRO A 426 5.81 -27.89 -9.03
C PRO A 426 7.31 -28.07 -9.34
N ASP A 427 7.69 -28.09 -10.62
CA ASP A 427 9.05 -28.38 -11.10
C ASP A 427 9.86 -27.13 -11.45
N ASP A 428 9.29 -25.93 -11.29
CA ASP A 428 9.99 -24.67 -11.51
C ASP A 428 10.68 -24.22 -10.21
N PRO A 429 12.02 -24.29 -10.12
CA PRO A 429 12.76 -23.90 -8.93
C PRO A 429 12.71 -22.40 -8.65
N LEU A 430 12.39 -21.55 -9.64
CA LEU A 430 12.14 -20.12 -9.40
C LEU A 430 10.78 -19.92 -8.73
N LEU A 431 9.77 -20.72 -9.07
CA LEU A 431 8.45 -20.64 -8.46
C LEU A 431 8.33 -21.42 -7.13
N SER A 432 9.20 -22.39 -6.84
CA SER A 432 9.20 -23.05 -5.52
C SER A 432 9.49 -22.08 -4.37
N ASP A 433 10.27 -21.03 -4.62
CA ASP A 433 10.50 -19.96 -3.67
C ASP A 433 9.36 -18.91 -3.69
N VAL A 434 8.74 -18.67 -4.85
CA VAL A 434 7.58 -17.75 -4.99
C VAL A 434 6.28 -18.32 -4.39
N ARG A 435 6.17 -19.64 -4.18
CA ARG A 435 5.00 -20.31 -3.55
C ARG A 435 4.60 -19.73 -2.20
N GLY A 436 5.54 -19.12 -1.48
CA GLY A 436 5.28 -18.34 -0.28
C GLY A 436 5.32 -16.83 -0.54
N ALA A 437 6.17 -16.37 -1.46
CA ALA A 437 6.49 -14.95 -1.72
C ALA A 437 5.52 -14.19 -2.61
N SER A 438 4.43 -14.83 -3.04
CA SER A 438 3.35 -14.09 -3.67
C SER A 438 2.78 -13.11 -2.63
N GLU A 439 3.00 -11.85 -2.90
CA GLU A 439 2.44 -10.76 -2.12
C GLU A 439 0.90 -10.78 -2.10
N GLU A 440 0.28 -11.35 -3.13
CA GLU A 440 -1.16 -11.60 -3.18
C GLU A 440 -1.58 -12.61 -2.11
N VAL A 441 -0.84 -13.72 -1.97
CA VAL A 441 -1.03 -14.69 -0.89
C VAL A 441 -0.79 -13.99 0.45
N ARG A 442 0.25 -13.17 0.56
CA ARG A 442 0.59 -12.42 1.76
C ARG A 442 -0.57 -11.50 2.18
N HIS A 443 -1.02 -10.60 1.31
CA HIS A 443 -2.15 -9.69 1.55
C HIS A 443 -3.44 -10.44 1.90
N LEU A 444 -3.78 -11.49 1.15
CA LEU A 444 -4.97 -12.29 1.44
C LEU A 444 -4.86 -12.98 2.80
N MET A 445 -3.68 -13.49 3.17
CA MET A 445 -3.42 -14.05 4.49
C MET A 445 -3.51 -13.02 5.61
N TYR A 446 -3.00 -11.81 5.41
CA TYR A 446 -3.14 -10.71 6.37
C TYR A 446 -4.61 -10.41 6.62
N TRP A 447 -5.40 -10.19 5.55
CA TRP A 447 -6.83 -9.90 5.67
C TRP A 447 -7.60 -11.08 6.27
N MET A 448 -7.25 -12.32 5.91
CA MET A 448 -7.83 -13.50 6.55
C MET A 448 -7.50 -13.57 8.04
N SER A 449 -6.28 -13.22 8.45
CA SER A 449 -5.88 -13.15 9.86
C SER A 449 -6.67 -12.08 10.61
N GLN A 450 -6.87 -10.89 10.01
CA GLN A 450 -7.66 -9.82 10.61
C GLN A 450 -9.14 -10.23 10.76
N GLU A 451 -9.74 -10.78 9.71
CA GLU A 451 -11.13 -11.24 9.72
C GLU A 451 -11.33 -12.44 10.65
N GLY A 452 -10.36 -13.36 10.74
CA GLY A 452 -10.39 -14.51 11.66
C GLY A 452 -10.25 -14.09 13.12
N GLY A 453 -9.37 -13.13 13.42
CA GLY A 453 -9.15 -12.61 14.78
C GLY A 453 -10.38 -11.93 15.40
N GLN A 454 -11.26 -11.37 14.57
CA GLN A 454 -12.52 -10.75 15.02
C GLN A 454 -13.60 -11.77 15.41
N ARG A 455 -13.38 -13.08 15.20
CA ARG A 455 -14.41 -14.11 15.35
C ARG A 455 -14.38 -14.83 16.69
N LYS A 456 -15.56 -15.27 17.12
CA LYS A 456 -15.77 -15.97 18.39
C LYS A 456 -15.59 -17.48 18.29
N GLU A 457 -15.81 -18.08 17.13
CA GLU A 457 -15.74 -19.53 16.94
C GLU A 457 -14.30 -20.03 16.92
N GLN A 458 -14.01 -21.08 17.68
CA GLN A 458 -12.65 -21.63 17.83
C GLN A 458 -12.05 -22.08 16.50
N ARG A 459 -12.86 -22.65 15.61
CA ARG A 459 -12.43 -23.08 14.27
C ARG A 459 -11.87 -21.92 13.44
N ASP A 460 -12.55 -20.77 13.46
CA ASP A 460 -12.13 -19.60 12.70
C ASP A 460 -10.90 -18.95 13.32
N LYS A 461 -10.75 -19.06 14.66
CA LYS A 461 -9.50 -18.72 15.35
C LYS A 461 -8.36 -19.64 14.93
N ASP A 462 -8.59 -20.94 14.79
CA ASP A 462 -7.55 -21.88 14.37
C ASP A 462 -7.05 -21.59 12.94
N VAL A 463 -7.94 -21.13 12.04
CA VAL A 463 -7.52 -20.69 10.70
C VAL A 463 -6.87 -19.32 10.71
N GLY A 464 -7.35 -18.39 11.53
CA GLY A 464 -6.68 -17.10 11.76
C GLY A 464 -5.26 -17.31 12.30
N GLU A 465 -5.10 -18.20 13.28
CA GLU A 465 -3.80 -18.61 13.83
C GLU A 465 -2.96 -19.35 12.80
N TRP A 466 -3.55 -20.22 11.96
CA TRP A 466 -2.83 -20.87 10.87
C TRP A 466 -2.36 -19.87 9.81
N ALA A 467 -3.20 -18.93 9.39
CA ALA A 467 -2.85 -17.85 8.48
C ALA A 467 -1.76 -16.97 9.08
N GLN A 468 -1.87 -16.65 10.38
CA GLN A 468 -0.83 -15.93 11.12
C GLN A 468 0.46 -16.74 11.26
N GLN A 469 0.40 -18.07 11.40
CA GLN A 469 1.57 -18.94 11.44
C GLN A 469 2.22 -19.08 10.07
N ILE A 470 1.44 -19.16 8.99
CA ILE A 470 1.96 -19.11 7.63
C ILE A 470 2.58 -17.74 7.37
N TRP A 471 1.89 -16.66 7.73
CA TRP A 471 2.43 -15.30 7.69
C TRP A 471 3.74 -15.20 8.45
N LYS A 472 3.80 -15.69 9.70
CA LYS A 472 5.02 -15.69 10.52
C LYS A 472 6.12 -16.59 9.98
N ARG A 473 5.80 -17.77 9.44
CA ARG A 473 6.77 -18.66 8.77
C ARG A 473 7.26 -18.06 7.48
N HIS A 474 6.39 -17.37 6.76
CA HIS A 474 6.73 -16.65 5.56
C HIS A 474 7.67 -15.50 5.91
N LEU A 475 7.32 -14.69 6.91
CA LEU A 475 8.26 -13.78 7.54
C LEU A 475 9.54 -14.53 7.90
N GLN A 476 9.58 -15.66 8.60
CA GLN A 476 10.83 -16.36 8.95
C GLN A 476 11.64 -16.95 7.78
N ILE A 477 11.01 -17.43 6.70
CA ILE A 477 11.71 -17.93 5.50
C ILE A 477 12.35 -16.77 4.76
N PHE A 478 11.67 -15.62 4.77
CA PHE A 478 12.10 -14.36 4.20
C PHE A 478 12.50 -13.37 5.30
N CYS A 479 12.93 -13.86 6.47
CA CYS A 479 13.44 -13.16 7.67
C CYS A 479 14.10 -14.16 8.66
N PRO A 480 15.09 -14.96 8.25
CA PRO A 480 15.67 -16.03 9.08
C PRO A 480 16.42 -15.54 10.32
#